data_AF-A0A060CSP3-F1
#
_entry.id   AF-A0A060CSP3-F1
#
_cell.length_a   1.000
_cell.length_b   1.000
_cell.length_c   1.000
_cell.angle_alpha   90.00
_cell.angle_beta   90.00
_cell.angle_gamma   90.00
#
_symmetry.space_group_name_H-M   'P 1'
#
loop_
_entity.id
_entity.type
_entity.pdbx_description
1 polymer ?
#
loop_
_entity_poly.entity_id
_entity_poly.type
_entity_poly.pdbx_seq_one_letter_code
_entity_poly.pdbx_strand_id
1 'polypeptide(L)'
;TNFTVVFRQQPKLSVGNHFGGRLVFDGKGYLFIGLGENNQRATAQDLSKLQGKVVRLTETGGVPPDNPFVGRADARPEIWAYGIRNPQGMAMNPWSEALWLNEHGPRGGDEINIPQAGKNYGWPLATHGINYSGLPIPEAKANGSGPNSPVCLAGLSRGERDGLLFGADLSPVAA
;
A
#
# COMPACT_ATOMS: atom_id res chain seq x y z
N THR A 1 -24.27 6.36 -24.44
CA THR A 1 -23.54 5.99 -23.21
C THR A 1 -22.19 5.41 -23.62
N ASN A 2 -21.17 6.25 -23.75
CA ASN A 2 -19.81 5.82 -24.10
C ASN A 2 -18.93 5.96 -22.86
N PHE A 3 -18.51 4.83 -22.29
CA PHE A 3 -17.54 4.80 -21.20
C PHE A 3 -16.14 4.53 -21.77
N THR A 4 -15.15 5.27 -21.30
CA THR A 4 -13.73 5.05 -21.62
C THR A 4 -13.03 4.46 -20.41
N VAL A 5 -12.24 3.41 -20.63
CA VAL A 5 -11.41 2.82 -19.58
C VAL A 5 -10.19 3.70 -19.36
N VAL A 6 -10.11 4.31 -18.17
CA VAL A 6 -9.00 5.18 -17.76
C VAL A 6 -7.86 4.36 -17.14
N PHE A 7 -8.21 3.35 -16.32
CA PHE A 7 -7.24 2.52 -15.64
C PHE A 7 -7.79 1.11 -15.42
N ARG A 8 -6.91 0.12 -15.43
CA ARG A 8 -7.24 -1.27 -15.11
C ARG A 8 -6.06 -1.92 -14.38
N GLN A 9 -6.33 -2.50 -13.21
CA GLN A 9 -5.35 -3.32 -12.52
C GLN A 9 -4.95 -4.53 -13.40
N GLN A 10 -3.65 -4.75 -13.53
CA GLN A 10 -3.06 -5.81 -14.34
C GLN A 10 -1.97 -6.56 -13.56
N PRO A 11 -1.88 -7.90 -13.70
CA PRO A 11 -2.86 -8.77 -14.36
C PRO A 11 -4.22 -8.75 -13.64
N LYS A 12 -5.28 -9.16 -14.34
CA LYS A 12 -6.59 -9.37 -13.72
C LYS A 12 -6.53 -10.65 -12.90
N LEU A 13 -6.37 -10.50 -11.59
CA LEU A 13 -6.49 -11.57 -10.61
C LEU A 13 -7.76 -11.30 -9.80
N SER A 14 -8.52 -12.32 -9.44
CA SER A 14 -9.61 -12.16 -8.49
C SER A 14 -10.00 -13.49 -7.90
N VAL A 15 -10.07 -13.51 -6.57
CA VAL A 15 -10.72 -14.56 -5.78
C VAL A 15 -11.85 -13.97 -4.92
N GLY A 16 -12.33 -12.77 -5.28
CA GLY A 16 -13.41 -12.07 -4.55
C GLY A 16 -12.97 -11.24 -3.34
N ASN A 17 -11.67 -11.14 -3.06
CA ASN A 17 -11.12 -10.43 -1.89
C ASN A 17 -10.07 -9.39 -2.28
N HIS A 18 -9.84 -8.42 -1.38
CA HIS A 18 -8.74 -7.45 -1.43
C HIS A 18 -8.64 -6.63 -2.73
N PHE A 19 -9.74 -6.00 -3.15
CA PHE A 19 -9.72 -5.11 -4.31
C PHE A 19 -9.06 -3.76 -4.01
N GLY A 20 -9.22 -3.26 -2.77
CA GLY A 20 -9.09 -1.84 -2.49
C GLY A 20 -10.13 -1.03 -3.27
N GLY A 21 -9.68 -0.04 -4.05
CA GLY A 21 -10.51 0.72 -4.98
C GLY A 21 -10.74 2.18 -4.59
N ARG A 22 -10.13 2.66 -3.50
CA ARG A 22 -10.22 4.07 -3.11
C ARG A 22 -9.48 4.96 -4.11
N LEU A 23 -10.16 6.02 -4.53
CA LEU A 23 -9.65 7.09 -5.40
C LEU A 23 -9.54 8.38 -4.60
N VAL A 24 -8.41 9.09 -4.74
CA VAL A 24 -8.16 10.40 -4.10
C VAL A 24 -7.42 11.31 -5.08
N PHE A 25 -8.01 12.46 -5.39
CA PHE A 25 -7.30 13.54 -6.07
C PHE A 25 -6.52 14.37 -5.05
N ASP A 26 -5.29 14.77 -5.40
CA ASP A 26 -4.45 15.56 -4.52
C ASP A 26 -4.64 17.08 -4.65
N GLY A 27 -5.43 17.51 -5.65
CA GLY A 27 -5.65 18.92 -5.98
C GLY A 27 -4.47 19.59 -6.69
N LYS A 28 -3.47 18.81 -7.11
CA LYS A 28 -2.22 19.26 -7.75
C LYS A 28 -2.01 18.61 -9.12
N GLY A 29 -3.06 18.03 -9.71
CA GLY A 29 -3.01 17.41 -11.03
C GLY A 29 -2.86 15.88 -11.02
N TYR A 30 -2.93 15.22 -9.85
CA TYR A 30 -2.76 13.79 -9.74
C TYR A 30 -3.93 13.07 -9.06
N LEU A 31 -4.15 11.84 -9.50
CA LEU A 31 -5.08 10.88 -8.94
C LEU A 31 -4.30 9.71 -8.32
N PHE A 32 -4.57 9.43 -7.05
CA PHE A 32 -4.08 8.25 -6.36
C PHE A 32 -5.15 7.15 -6.29
N ILE A 33 -4.72 5.91 -6.50
CA ILE A 33 -5.59 4.73 -6.48
C ILE A 33 -4.98 3.67 -5.56
N GLY A 34 -5.73 3.28 -4.51
CA GLY A 34 -5.34 2.18 -3.62
C GLY A 34 -5.81 0.84 -4.17
N LEU A 35 -4.89 -0.10 -4.38
CA LEU A 35 -5.16 -1.42 -4.96
C LEU A 35 -4.72 -2.53 -4.02
N GLY A 36 -5.65 -3.38 -3.60
CA GLY A 36 -5.30 -4.57 -2.82
C GLY A 36 -4.65 -5.65 -3.67
N GLU A 37 -4.05 -6.65 -3.02
CA GLU A 37 -3.29 -7.71 -3.69
C GLU A 37 -4.12 -8.90 -4.18
N ASN A 38 -5.45 -8.79 -4.15
CA ASN A 38 -6.39 -9.84 -4.54
C ASN A 38 -6.17 -11.17 -3.80
N ASN A 39 -5.68 -11.11 -2.55
CA ASN A 39 -5.36 -12.26 -1.70
C ASN A 39 -4.31 -13.22 -2.28
N GLN A 40 -3.50 -12.75 -3.24
CA GLN A 40 -2.27 -13.36 -3.75
C GLN A 40 -1.02 -12.66 -3.19
N ARG A 41 -0.74 -12.91 -1.91
CA ARG A 41 0.19 -12.13 -1.06
C ARG A 41 1.49 -11.68 -1.73
N ALA A 42 2.21 -12.61 -2.35
CA ALA A 42 3.53 -12.34 -2.97
C ALA A 42 3.48 -11.27 -4.07
N THR A 43 2.33 -11.06 -4.71
CA THR A 43 2.18 -10.07 -5.79
C THR A 43 2.28 -8.62 -5.30
N ALA A 44 2.12 -8.36 -4.00
CA ALA A 44 2.34 -7.04 -3.42
C ALA A 44 3.79 -6.55 -3.57
N GLN A 45 4.77 -7.46 -3.59
CA GLN A 45 6.20 -7.15 -3.79
C GLN A 45 6.62 -7.14 -5.27
N ASP A 46 5.82 -7.72 -6.15
CA ASP A 46 6.12 -7.80 -7.58
C ASP A 46 5.77 -6.47 -8.27
N LEU A 47 6.79 -5.76 -8.75
CA LEU A 47 6.63 -4.47 -9.43
C LEU A 47 6.09 -4.63 -10.86
N SER A 48 6.13 -5.81 -11.46
CA SER A 48 5.51 -6.08 -12.76
C SER A 48 3.98 -6.20 -12.69
N LYS A 49 3.41 -6.20 -11.47
CA LYS A 49 1.98 -6.36 -11.17
C LYS A 49 1.42 -5.17 -10.39
N LEU A 50 0.13 -4.90 -10.56
CA LEU A 50 -0.60 -3.80 -9.91
C LEU A 50 -1.37 -4.25 -8.65
N GLN A 51 -1.09 -5.44 -8.14
CA GLN A 51 -1.63 -5.95 -6.87
C GLN A 51 -0.86 -5.37 -5.68
N GLY A 52 -1.57 -4.90 -4.65
CA GLY A 52 -0.95 -4.43 -3.41
C GLY A 52 -0.11 -3.16 -3.58
N LYS A 53 -0.67 -2.18 -4.30
CA LYS A 53 0.00 -0.95 -4.73
C LYS A 53 -0.83 0.28 -4.40
N VAL A 54 -0.15 1.41 -4.20
CA VAL A 54 -0.72 2.73 -4.52
C VAL A 54 -0.23 3.10 -5.90
N VAL A 55 -1.17 3.45 -6.78
CA VAL A 55 -0.90 3.97 -8.12
C VAL A 55 -1.08 5.49 -8.11
N ARG A 56 -0.23 6.21 -8.85
CA ARG A 56 -0.39 7.64 -9.14
C ARG A 56 -0.52 7.86 -10.64
N LEU A 57 -1.61 8.49 -11.04
CA LEU A 57 -1.90 8.89 -12.41
C LEU A 57 -2.08 10.42 -12.46
N THR A 58 -2.03 10.98 -13.66
CA THR A 58 -2.57 12.32 -13.92
C THR A 58 -4.10 12.30 -13.79
N GLU A 59 -4.73 13.47 -13.68
CA GLU A 59 -6.20 13.59 -13.62
C GLU A 59 -6.93 12.98 -14.81
N THR A 60 -6.27 12.89 -15.98
CA THR A 60 -6.80 12.27 -17.19
C THR A 60 -6.46 10.78 -17.32
N GLY A 61 -5.75 10.22 -16.33
CA GLY A 61 -5.38 8.80 -16.26
C GLY A 61 -4.06 8.43 -16.93
N GLY A 62 -3.33 9.38 -17.51
CA GLY A 62 -1.99 9.16 -18.03
C GLY A 62 -0.97 8.92 -16.91
N VAL A 63 0.13 8.24 -17.23
CA VAL A 63 1.23 8.01 -16.28
C VAL A 63 2.11 9.27 -16.17
N PRO A 64 2.29 9.84 -14.96
CA PRO A 64 3.22 10.93 -14.74
C PRO A 64 4.66 10.52 -15.10
N PRO A 65 5.41 11.35 -15.86
CA PRO A 65 6.77 11.02 -16.27
C PRO A 65 7.76 10.95 -15.09
N ASP A 66 7.42 11.58 -13.96
CA ASP A 66 8.18 11.61 -12.72
C ASP A 66 7.79 10.48 -11.74
N ASN A 67 6.96 9.52 -12.16
CA ASN A 67 6.68 8.35 -11.32
C ASN A 67 7.97 7.53 -11.06
N PRO A 68 8.11 6.93 -9.86
CA PRO A 68 9.37 6.36 -9.38
C PRO A 68 9.88 5.15 -10.16
N PHE A 69 9.02 4.50 -10.95
CA PHE A 69 9.37 3.31 -11.72
C PHE A 69 9.27 3.52 -13.24
N VAL A 70 9.09 4.75 -13.72
CA VAL A 70 9.12 5.06 -15.15
C VAL A 70 10.49 4.69 -15.74
N GLY A 71 10.49 4.06 -16.92
CA GLY A 71 11.70 3.63 -17.62
C GLY A 71 12.29 2.29 -17.14
N ARG A 72 11.74 1.68 -16.09
CA ARG A 72 12.16 0.36 -15.64
C ARG A 72 11.42 -0.75 -16.39
N ALA A 73 12.17 -1.67 -17.00
CA ALA A 73 11.59 -2.79 -17.76
C ALA A 73 10.92 -3.85 -16.86
N ASP A 74 11.30 -3.92 -15.58
CA ASP A 74 10.81 -4.89 -14.60
C ASP A 74 9.63 -4.36 -13.77
N ALA A 75 9.15 -3.15 -14.04
CA ALA A 75 8.17 -2.48 -13.20
C ALA A 75 7.05 -1.80 -14.00
N ARG A 76 5.89 -1.70 -13.37
CA ARG A 76 4.73 -0.97 -13.87
C ARG A 76 4.91 0.52 -13.57
N PRO A 77 4.93 1.40 -14.59
CA PRO A 77 5.25 2.81 -14.39
C PRO A 77 4.14 3.57 -13.65
N GLU A 78 2.95 2.98 -13.50
CA GLU A 78 1.84 3.53 -12.72
C GLU A 78 2.10 3.50 -11.19
N ILE A 79 3.03 2.66 -10.73
CA ILE A 79 3.26 2.43 -9.29
C ILE A 79 3.85 3.68 -8.63
N TRP A 80 3.21 4.10 -7.52
CA TRP A 80 3.73 5.10 -6.60
C TRP A 80 4.38 4.45 -5.37
N ALA A 81 3.71 3.49 -4.75
CA ALA A 81 4.20 2.73 -3.60
C ALA A 81 3.72 1.27 -3.69
N TYR A 82 4.40 0.36 -2.99
CA TYR A 82 4.13 -1.08 -3.06
C TYR A 82 4.27 -1.78 -1.72
N GLY A 83 3.92 -3.07 -1.64
CA GLY A 83 3.98 -3.84 -0.40
C GLY A 83 2.80 -3.55 0.53
N ILE A 84 1.60 -3.35 -0.03
CA ILE A 84 0.36 -3.07 0.70
C ILE A 84 -0.56 -4.30 0.55
N ARG A 85 -1.33 -4.65 1.58
CA ARG A 85 -2.26 -5.79 1.55
C ARG A 85 -3.61 -5.40 0.95
N ASN A 86 -4.38 -4.60 1.68
CA ASN A 86 -5.75 -4.28 1.28
C ASN A 86 -6.15 -2.87 1.75
N PRO A 87 -5.77 -1.82 1.00
CA PRO A 87 -6.05 -0.44 1.40
C PRO A 87 -7.54 -0.13 1.27
N GLN A 88 -8.13 0.50 2.29
CA GLN A 88 -9.57 0.83 2.31
C GLN A 88 -9.80 2.35 2.31
N GLY A 89 -9.31 3.01 3.35
CA GLY A 89 -9.35 4.46 3.49
C GLY A 89 -8.13 5.10 2.88
N MET A 90 -8.33 6.22 2.18
CA MET A 90 -7.28 7.11 1.72
C MET A 90 -7.81 8.55 1.75
N ALA A 91 -6.98 9.49 2.17
CA ALA A 91 -7.32 10.91 2.21
C ALA A 91 -6.07 11.77 2.14
N MET A 92 -6.20 12.96 1.59
CA MET A 92 -5.18 14.00 1.76
C MET A 92 -5.29 14.56 3.18
N ASN A 93 -4.18 14.57 3.90
CA ASN A 93 -4.09 15.28 5.16
C ASN A 93 -4.08 16.80 4.85
N PRO A 94 -5.04 17.59 5.37
CA PRO A 94 -5.17 19.01 4.98
C PRO A 94 -4.07 19.91 5.57
N TRP A 95 -3.32 19.44 6.57
CA TRP A 95 -2.26 20.22 7.19
C TRP A 95 -0.89 19.96 6.56
N SER A 96 -0.61 18.71 6.20
CA SER A 96 0.67 18.34 5.58
C SER A 96 0.60 18.21 4.06
N GLU A 97 -0.61 18.24 3.49
CA GLU A 97 -0.89 17.96 2.08
C GLU A 97 -0.32 16.62 1.59
N ALA A 98 -0.10 15.68 2.52
CA ALA A 98 0.37 14.34 2.23
C ALA A 98 -0.81 13.37 2.13
N LEU A 99 -0.70 12.39 1.24
CA LEU A 99 -1.64 11.28 1.17
C LEU A 99 -1.46 10.38 2.40
N TRP A 100 -2.56 10.06 3.07
CA TRP A 100 -2.64 9.07 4.13
C TRP A 100 -3.50 7.91 3.63
N LEU A 101 -3.17 6.69 4.03
CA LEU A 101 -3.98 5.51 3.77
C LEU A 101 -4.09 4.65 5.02
N ASN A 102 -5.16 3.85 5.08
CA ASN A 102 -5.22 2.71 5.99
C ASN A 102 -5.39 1.42 5.19
N GLU A 103 -5.01 0.31 5.80
CA GLU A 103 -5.19 -1.03 5.24
C GLU A 103 -5.55 -2.07 6.29
N HIS A 104 -6.26 -3.11 5.86
CA HIS A 104 -6.51 -4.26 6.70
C HIS A 104 -5.32 -5.22 6.68
N GLY A 105 -4.81 -5.56 7.85
CA GLY A 105 -3.90 -6.67 8.07
C GLY A 105 -4.60 -8.04 8.01
N PRO A 106 -3.87 -9.14 8.22
CA PRO A 106 -4.44 -10.47 8.33
C PRO A 106 -5.21 -10.62 9.67
N ARG A 107 -4.82 -11.53 10.57
CA ARG A 107 -5.38 -11.56 11.92
C ARG A 107 -4.66 -10.50 12.76
N GLY A 108 -5.24 -9.30 12.79
CA GLY A 108 -4.60 -8.10 13.33
C GLY A 108 -3.58 -7.51 12.36
N GLY A 109 -2.88 -6.45 12.78
CA GLY A 109 -1.90 -5.76 11.96
C GLY A 109 -2.50 -4.81 10.93
N ASP A 110 -3.63 -4.19 11.26
CA ASP A 110 -4.16 -3.05 10.48
C ASP A 110 -3.22 -1.86 10.68
N GLU A 111 -3.06 -1.05 9.63
CA GLU A 111 -2.05 0.01 9.60
C GLU A 111 -2.62 1.34 9.12
N ILE A 112 -2.00 2.44 9.57
CA ILE A 112 -2.10 3.76 8.93
C ILE A 112 -0.72 4.09 8.37
N ASN A 113 -0.68 4.45 7.09
CA ASN A 113 0.56 4.70 6.34
C ASN A 113 0.50 6.04 5.60
N ILE A 114 1.66 6.68 5.45
CA ILE A 114 1.85 7.87 4.61
C ILE A 114 2.65 7.43 3.37
N PRO A 115 2.00 6.99 2.27
CA PRO A 115 2.63 6.48 1.06
C PRO A 115 3.60 7.48 0.40
N GLN A 116 4.89 7.13 0.36
CA GLN A 116 5.94 7.90 -0.29
C GLN A 116 6.37 7.28 -1.62
N ALA A 117 6.89 8.12 -2.53
CA ALA A 117 7.37 7.71 -3.84
C ALA A 117 8.40 6.57 -3.76
N GLY A 118 8.11 5.47 -4.45
CA GLY A 118 8.99 4.31 -4.60
C GLY A 118 9.16 3.44 -3.35
N LYS A 119 8.45 3.75 -2.25
CA LYS A 119 8.66 3.04 -0.98
C LYS A 119 7.88 1.72 -0.88
N ASN A 120 8.47 0.81 -0.12
CA ASN A 120 7.93 -0.51 0.21
C ASN A 120 7.29 -0.48 1.60
N TYR A 121 6.03 -0.88 1.70
CA TYR A 121 5.25 -0.98 2.94
C TYR A 121 5.27 -2.41 3.51
N GLY A 122 6.02 -3.32 2.88
CA GLY A 122 6.47 -4.57 3.50
C GLY A 122 5.60 -5.79 3.26
N TRP A 123 4.28 -5.67 3.06
CA TRP A 123 3.42 -6.84 2.90
C TRP A 123 3.87 -7.71 1.70
N PRO A 124 3.98 -9.05 1.85
CA PRO A 124 3.79 -9.86 3.05
C PRO A 124 5.08 -10.17 3.83
N LEU A 125 6.22 -9.62 3.40
CA LEU A 125 7.53 -9.84 4.00
C LEU A 125 7.64 -9.25 5.41
N ALA A 126 6.81 -8.27 5.72
CA ALA A 126 6.57 -7.78 7.07
C ALA A 126 5.09 -7.53 7.29
N THR A 127 4.67 -7.75 8.53
CA THR A 127 3.33 -7.47 9.01
C THR A 127 3.34 -7.43 10.53
N HIS A 128 2.50 -6.57 11.12
CA HIS A 128 2.19 -6.61 12.55
C HIS A 128 1.14 -7.66 12.91
N GLY A 129 0.56 -8.34 11.91
CA GLY A 129 -0.45 -9.37 12.08
C GLY A 129 0.12 -10.78 12.00
N ILE A 130 -0.74 -11.76 12.32
CA ILE A 130 -0.44 -13.18 12.14
C ILE A 130 -1.43 -13.81 11.15
N ASN A 131 -1.15 -15.02 10.71
CA ASN A 131 -2.10 -15.79 9.93
C ASN A 131 -3.37 -16.07 10.77
N TYR A 132 -4.54 -16.21 10.13
CA TYR A 132 -5.78 -16.54 10.84
C TYR A 132 -5.71 -17.89 11.57
N SER A 133 -4.82 -18.80 11.14
CA SER A 133 -4.49 -20.03 11.87
C SER A 133 -3.82 -19.80 13.24
N GLY A 134 -3.34 -18.59 13.53
CA GLY A 134 -2.56 -18.26 14.73
C GLY A 134 -1.04 -18.40 14.55
N LEU A 135 -0.58 -18.87 13.38
CA LEU A 135 0.84 -18.99 13.05
C LEU A 135 1.37 -17.70 12.37
N PRO A 136 2.69 -17.47 12.34
CA PRO A 136 3.27 -16.40 11.53
C PRO A 136 2.88 -16.50 10.05
N ILE A 137 2.86 -15.36 9.36
CA ILE A 137 2.76 -15.34 7.90
C ILE A 137 4.02 -16.02 7.32
N PRO A 138 3.91 -17.05 6.46
CA PRO A 138 5.07 -17.82 6.01
C PRO A 138 6.16 -17.00 5.31
N GLU A 139 5.76 -15.95 4.61
CA GLU A 139 6.66 -15.06 3.87
C GLU A 139 7.32 -14.00 4.77
N ALA A 140 6.78 -13.76 5.97
CA ALA A 140 7.23 -12.70 6.85
C ALA A 140 8.59 -13.04 7.49
N LYS A 141 9.51 -12.07 7.48
CA LYS A 141 10.79 -12.17 8.17
C LYS A 141 10.75 -11.29 9.43
N ALA A 142 11.34 -11.77 10.52
CA ALA A 142 11.40 -11.02 11.77
C ALA A 142 12.11 -9.66 11.56
N ASN A 143 11.48 -8.59 12.06
CA ASN A 143 11.86 -7.17 12.05
C ASN A 143 13.24 -6.88 11.44
N GLY A 144 13.27 -6.73 10.12
CA GLY A 144 14.47 -6.37 9.40
C GLY A 144 14.75 -4.88 9.54
N SER A 145 15.88 -4.52 10.13
CA SER A 145 16.52 -3.22 9.97
C SER A 145 17.46 -3.27 8.77
N GLY A 146 17.15 -2.55 7.68
CA GLY A 146 17.91 -2.51 6.43
C GLY A 146 17.36 -1.46 5.45
N PRO A 147 18.07 -1.14 4.37
CA PRO A 147 17.69 -0.06 3.44
C PRO A 147 16.36 -0.30 2.68
N ASN A 148 15.86 -1.54 2.68
CA ASN A 148 14.57 -1.94 2.09
C ASN A 148 13.54 -2.36 3.16
N SER A 149 13.73 -1.93 4.41
CA SER A 149 12.80 -2.22 5.49
C SER A 149 11.42 -1.61 5.20
N PRO A 150 10.34 -2.30 5.59
CA PRO A 150 8.99 -1.77 5.54
C PRO A 150 8.93 -0.41 6.24
N VAL A 151 8.29 0.56 5.60
CA VAL A 151 7.93 1.81 6.25
C VAL A 151 6.52 1.62 6.82
N CYS A 152 6.38 1.41 8.13
CA CYS A 152 5.09 1.46 8.81
C CYS A 152 5.11 2.66 9.76
N LEU A 153 4.12 3.56 9.67
CA LEU A 153 4.05 4.71 10.57
C LEU A 153 3.42 4.32 11.92
N ALA A 154 2.38 3.47 11.89
CA ALA A 154 1.77 2.93 13.10
C ALA A 154 0.99 1.63 12.83
N GLY A 155 1.22 0.63 13.67
CA GLY A 155 0.39 -0.57 13.75
C GLY A 155 -0.74 -0.36 14.76
N LEU A 156 -1.96 -0.72 14.38
CA LEU A 156 -3.10 -0.77 15.30
C LEU A 156 -3.08 -2.09 16.08
N SER A 157 -2.84 -2.02 17.38
CA SER A 157 -2.96 -3.16 18.28
C SER A 157 -4.07 -2.94 19.30
N ARG A 158 -4.71 -4.04 19.73
CA ARG A 158 -5.77 -4.00 20.74
C ARG A 158 -5.11 -4.06 22.12
N GLY A 159 -5.11 -2.96 22.86
CA GLY A 159 -4.68 -2.94 24.25
C GLY A 159 -5.60 -3.77 25.13
N GLU A 160 -5.04 -4.63 25.98
CA GLU A 160 -5.80 -5.28 27.05
C GLU A 160 -6.09 -4.23 28.13
N ARG A 161 -7.34 -3.73 28.10
CA ARG A 161 -7.95 -2.73 29.00
C ARG A 161 -7.75 -1.27 28.55
N ASP A 162 -8.87 -0.67 28.15
CA ASP A 162 -9.11 0.76 27.97
C ASP A 162 -8.15 1.53 27.04
N GLY A 163 -8.34 1.36 25.73
CA GLY A 163 -7.84 2.32 24.73
C GLY A 163 -7.30 1.68 23.46
N LEU A 164 -7.60 2.30 22.30
CA LEU A 164 -6.85 2.06 21.07
C LEU A 164 -5.45 2.68 21.24
N LEU A 165 -4.40 1.86 21.23
CA LEU A 165 -3.02 2.34 21.21
C LEU A 165 -2.55 2.41 19.75
N PHE A 166 -2.27 3.62 19.28
CA PHE A 166 -1.51 3.84 18.06
C PHE A 166 -0.03 3.64 18.39
N GLY A 167 0.49 2.43 18.14
CA GLY A 167 1.93 2.16 18.29
C GLY A 167 2.65 2.67 17.06
N ALA A 168 3.18 3.90 17.10
CA ALA A 168 4.05 4.41 16.06
C ALA A 168 5.47 3.89 16.29
N ASP A 169 5.85 2.80 15.61
CA ASP A 169 7.27 2.44 15.52
C ASP A 169 7.89 3.33 14.43
N LEU A 170 8.18 4.58 14.81
CA LEU A 170 8.95 5.51 13.99
C LEU A 170 10.38 4.99 13.93
N SER A 171 10.64 3.99 13.08
CA SER A 171 12.00 3.68 12.67
C SER A 171 12.59 4.94 12.05
N PRO A 172 13.70 5.49 12.59
CA PRO A 172 14.27 6.73 12.09
C PRO A 172 14.70 6.49 10.64
N VAL A 173 14.14 7.26 9.71
CA VAL A 173 14.70 7.40 8.38
C VAL A 173 16.07 8.03 8.59
N ALA A 174 17.13 7.23 8.43
CA ALA A 174 18.50 7.74 8.49
C ALA A 174 18.66 8.85 7.44
N ALA A 175 19.24 9.97 7.89
CA ALA A 175 19.55 11.16 7.10
C ALA A 175 20.56 10.87 5.97
#